data_AF-A0A5C4RPD3-F1
#
_entry.id   AF-A0A5C4RPD3-F1
#
_cell.length_a   1.000
_cell.length_b   1.000
_cell.length_c   1.000
_cell.angle_alpha   90.00
_cell.angle_beta   90.00
_cell.angle_gamma   90.00
#
_symmetry.space_group_name_H-M   'P 1'
#
loop_
_entity.id
_entity.type
_entity.pdbx_description
1 polymer ?
#
loop_
_entity_poly.entity_id
_entity_poly.type
_entity_poly.pdbx_seq_one_letter_code
_entity_poly.pdbx_strand_id
1 'polypeptide(L)'
;MSVGARIVVETGNNRFIPCEVIGFTGNNAVVMPFAGLEGVRRGCRAVIANAASQVRPSASWLGRVVNAMGEPIDGKGPLIQGPSPMTY
;
A
#
# COMPACT_ATOMS: atom_id res chain seq x y z
N MET A 1 -12.90 -4.74 -6.70
CA MET A 1 -11.56 -4.15 -6.88
C MET A 1 -11.66 -3.11 -7.98
N SER A 2 -11.00 -1.97 -7.84
CA SER A 2 -10.99 -0.88 -8.82
C SER A 2 -9.56 -0.53 -9.19
N VAL A 3 -9.38 0.30 -10.23
CA VAL A 3 -8.12 1.04 -10.41
C VAL A 3 -7.85 1.86 -9.13
N GLY A 4 -6.59 1.94 -8.73
CA GLY A 4 -6.15 2.56 -7.48
C GLY A 4 -6.20 1.65 -6.25
N ALA A 5 -6.80 0.47 -6.35
CA ALA A 5 -6.86 -0.46 -5.22
C ALA A 5 -5.46 -0.97 -4.87
N ARG A 6 -5.15 -1.00 -3.56
CA ARG A 6 -3.89 -1.54 -3.05
C ARG A 6 -4.01 -3.04 -2.84
N ILE A 7 -3.08 -3.76 -3.46
CA ILE A 7 -2.90 -5.19 -3.26
C ILE A 7 -1.49 -5.45 -2.75
N VAL A 8 -1.28 -6.64 -2.23
CA VAL A 8 0.03 -7.15 -1.86
C VAL A 8 0.22 -8.51 -2.50
N VAL A 9 1.38 -8.72 -3.13
CA VAL A 9 1.83 -10.02 -3.62
C VAL A 9 2.68 -10.69 -2.55
N GLU A 10 2.24 -11.84 -2.07
CA GLU A 10 2.99 -12.69 -1.16
C GLU A 10 4.04 -13.47 -1.95
N THR A 11 5.31 -13.17 -1.69
CA THR A 11 6.44 -13.94 -2.18
C THR A 11 6.86 -14.97 -1.12
N GLY A 12 7.76 -15.89 -1.47
CA GLY A 12 8.34 -16.80 -0.48
C GLY A 12 9.03 -16.06 0.68
N ASN A 13 9.33 -16.77 1.77
CA ASN A 13 10.07 -16.24 2.92
C ASN A 13 9.40 -15.04 3.60
N ASN A 14 8.06 -15.00 3.66
CA ASN A 14 7.30 -13.97 4.36
C ASN A 14 7.54 -12.54 3.83
N ARG A 15 7.94 -12.41 2.56
CA ARG A 15 8.14 -11.13 1.89
C ARG A 15 6.90 -10.74 1.10
N PHE A 16 6.51 -9.48 1.25
CA PHE A 16 5.31 -8.90 0.66
C PHE A 16 5.71 -7.76 -0.27
N ILE A 17 5.17 -7.75 -1.49
CA ILE A 17 5.40 -6.68 -2.46
C ILE A 17 4.10 -5.90 -2.60
N PRO A 18 4.04 -4.64 -2.11
CA PRO A 18 2.87 -3.80 -2.31
C PRO A 18 2.76 -3.40 -3.77
N CYS A 19 1.55 -3.45 -4.30
CA CYS A 19 1.22 -3.02 -5.66
C CYS A 19 -0.07 -2.20 -5.69
N GLU A 20 -0.28 -1.51 -6.80
CA GLU A 20 -1.52 -0.80 -7.11
C GLU A 20 -2.12 -1.32 -8.41
N VAL A 21 -3.44 -1.47 -8.44
CA VAL A 21 -4.16 -1.82 -9.66
C VAL A 21 -4.17 -0.63 -10.60
N ILE A 22 -3.55 -0.79 -11.77
CA ILE A 22 -3.47 0.25 -12.81
C ILE A 22 -4.44 0.01 -13.96
N GLY A 23 -5.11 -1.15 -13.99
CA GLY A 23 -6.07 -1.47 -15.04
C GLY A 23 -6.54 -2.92 -14.98
N PHE A 24 -7.29 -3.31 -16.01
CA PHE A 24 -7.82 -4.66 -16.16
C PHE A 24 -7.66 -5.12 -17.61
N THR A 25 -7.37 -6.41 -17.80
CA THR A 25 -7.31 -7.06 -19.11
C THR A 25 -8.03 -8.40 -19.04
N GLY A 26 -9.17 -8.50 -19.73
CA GLY A 26 -10.10 -9.61 -19.55
C GLY A 26 -10.47 -9.79 -18.08
N ASN A 27 -10.20 -10.98 -17.54
CA ASN A 27 -10.49 -11.32 -16.15
C ASN A 27 -9.32 -11.04 -15.19
N ASN A 28 -8.23 -10.40 -15.65
CA ASN A 28 -7.04 -10.15 -14.85
C ASN A 28 -6.94 -8.68 -14.44
N ALA A 29 -6.55 -8.42 -13.19
CA ALA A 29 -6.07 -7.11 -12.78
C ALA A 29 -4.62 -6.93 -13.25
N VAL A 30 -4.31 -5.75 -13.80
CA VAL A 30 -2.94 -5.33 -14.12
C VAL A 30 -2.47 -4.43 -12.99
N VAL A 31 -1.29 -4.71 -12.45
CA VAL A 31 -0.79 -4.04 -11.25
C VAL A 31 0.63 -3.51 -11.42
N MET A 32 0.93 -2.39 -10.78
CA MET A 32 2.25 -1.80 -10.71
C MET A 32 2.84 -2.05 -9.31
N PRO A 33 4.04 -2.67 -9.19
CA PRO A 33 4.69 -2.86 -7.91
C PRO A 33 5.34 -1.56 -7.41
N PHE A 34 5.37 -1.36 -6.09
CA PHE A 34 6.10 -0.26 -5.46
C PHE A 34 7.51 -0.64 -4.98
N ALA A 35 7.94 -1.88 -5.24
CA ALA A 35 9.25 -2.41 -4.90
C ALA A 35 9.76 -3.36 -6.00
N GLY A 36 11.02 -3.79 -5.86
CA GLY A 36 11.62 -4.81 -6.72
C GLY A 36 10.80 -6.11 -6.74
N LEU A 37 10.78 -6.78 -7.89
CA LEU A 37 9.97 -7.97 -8.17
C LEU A 37 10.66 -9.29 -7.78
N GLU A 38 11.75 -9.25 -7.01
CA GLU A 38 12.50 -10.46 -6.71
C GLU A 38 11.64 -11.44 -5.91
N GLY A 39 11.54 -12.69 -6.39
CA GLY A 39 10.73 -13.74 -5.79
C GLY A 39 9.28 -13.81 -6.31
N VAL A 40 8.85 -12.90 -7.18
CA VAL A 40 7.55 -13.00 -7.86
C VAL A 40 7.59 -14.13 -8.89
N ARG A 41 6.62 -15.04 -8.80
CA ARG A 41 6.45 -16.17 -9.72
C ARG A 41 4.98 -16.54 -9.88
N ARG A 42 4.68 -17.36 -10.89
CA ARG A 42 3.35 -17.97 -11.03
C ARG A 42 3.00 -18.75 -9.75
N GLY A 43 1.75 -18.61 -9.32
CA GLY A 43 1.24 -19.20 -8.09
C GLY A 43 1.48 -18.37 -6.82
N CYS A 44 2.18 -17.22 -6.89
CA CYS A 44 2.19 -16.26 -5.79
C CYS A 44 0.76 -15.78 -5.49
N ARG A 45 0.44 -15.70 -4.21
CA ARG A 45 -0.87 -15.22 -3.77
C ARG A 45 -0.89 -13.71 -3.83
N ALA A 46 -1.94 -13.15 -4.42
CA ALA A 46 -2.24 -11.72 -4.36
C ALA A 46 -3.42 -11.50 -3.43
N VAL A 47 -3.27 -10.57 -2.49
CA VAL A 47 -4.28 -10.26 -1.47
C VAL A 47 -4.59 -8.77 -1.53
N ILE A 48 -5.87 -8.42 -1.39
CA ILE A 48 -6.27 -7.01 -1.26
C ILE A 48 -5.79 -6.53 0.11
N ALA A 49 -4.85 -5.59 0.12
CA ALA A 49 -4.21 -5.12 1.35
C ALA A 49 -5.06 -4.07 2.05
N ASN A 50 -5.62 -3.15 1.27
CA ASN A 50 -6.59 -2.20 1.76
C ASN A 50 -7.46 -1.75 0.59
N ALA A 51 -8.77 -1.96 0.68
CA ALA A 51 -9.71 -1.53 -0.36
C ALA A 51 -9.99 -0.02 -0.29
N ALA A 52 -9.65 0.63 0.83
CA ALA A 52 -9.86 2.05 1.04
C ALA A 52 -8.52 2.75 1.23
N SER A 53 -8.13 3.57 0.27
CA SER A 53 -7.06 4.56 0.38
C SER A 53 -7.44 5.58 1.46
N GLN A 54 -7.21 5.22 2.72
CA GLN A 54 -7.55 6.05 3.87
C GLN A 54 -6.34 6.24 4.78
N VAL A 55 -6.14 7.49 5.22
CA VAL A 55 -5.24 7.85 6.31
C VAL A 55 -6.03 8.40 7.49
N ARG A 56 -5.48 8.30 8.69
CA ARG A 56 -6.08 8.90 9.90
C ARG A 56 -5.14 9.98 10.43
N PRO A 57 -5.12 11.17 9.81
CA PRO A 57 -4.23 12.23 10.24
C PRO A 57 -4.63 12.74 11.63
N SER A 58 -3.64 13.20 12.39
CA SER A 58 -3.84 13.92 13.65
C SER A 58 -3.04 15.21 13.64
N ALA A 59 -3.37 16.16 14.53
CA ALA A 59 -2.61 17.41 14.63
C ALA A 59 -1.10 17.18 14.89
N SER A 60 -0.72 16.04 15.47
CA SER A 60 0.68 15.68 15.70
C SER A 60 1.46 15.34 14.42
N TRP A 61 0.80 15.28 13.26
CA TRP A 61 1.46 15.09 11.97
C TRP A 61 2.05 16.39 11.42
N LEU A 62 1.64 17.55 11.95
CA LEU A 62 2.18 18.85 11.50
C LEU A 62 3.69 18.91 11.75
N GLY A 63 4.45 19.24 10.70
CA GLY A 63 5.91 19.27 10.74
C GLY A 63 6.60 17.89 10.67
N ARG A 64 5.84 16.82 10.40
CA ARG A 64 6.38 15.50 10.06
C ARG A 64 6.65 15.40 8.56
N VAL A 65 7.59 14.53 8.18
CA VAL A 65 7.80 14.14 6.78
C VAL A 65 7.30 12.71 6.58
N VAL A 66 6.35 12.54 5.66
CA VAL A 66 5.63 11.29 5.42
C VAL A 66 5.76 10.91 3.95
N ASN A 67 6.03 9.65 3.66
CA ASN A 67 6.11 9.15 2.28
C ASN A 67 4.71 8.89 1.67
N ALA A 68 4.67 8.50 0.39
CA ALA A 68 3.42 8.20 -0.32
C ALA A 68 2.66 6.96 0.20
N MET A 69 3.27 6.18 1.09
CA MET A 69 2.65 5.03 1.77
C MET A 69 2.05 5.40 3.12
N GLY A 70 2.13 6.67 3.54
CA GLY A 70 1.67 7.10 4.86
C GLY A 70 2.64 6.77 5.99
N GLU A 71 3.89 6.45 5.68
CA GLU A 71 4.91 6.09 6.67
C GLU A 71 5.82 7.29 6.99
N PRO A 72 6.18 7.51 8.26
CA PRO A 72 7.11 8.58 8.63
C PRO A 72 8.54 8.26 8.18
N ILE A 73 9.19 9.22 7.52
CA ILE A 73 10.59 9.10 7.04
C ILE A 73 11.54 10.12 7.68
N ASP A 74 11.09 10.77 8.75
CA ASP A 74 11.83 11.84 9.45
C ASP A 74 12.58 11.37 10.72
N GLY A 75 12.57 10.07 11.03
CA GLY A 75 13.24 9.51 12.20
C GLY A 75 12.60 9.88 13.55
N LYS A 76 11.45 10.57 13.58
CA LYS A 76 10.77 11.02 14.82
C LYS A 76 9.82 9.98 15.44
N GLY A 77 9.95 8.70 15.04
CA GLY A 77 9.08 7.61 15.50
C GLY A 77 7.72 7.53 14.78
N PRO A 78 6.80 6.69 15.26
CA PRO A 78 5.51 6.45 14.60
C PRO A 78 4.60 7.68 14.49
N LEU A 79 3.63 7.63 13.57
CA LEU A 79 2.57 8.64 13.44
C LEU A 79 1.37 8.28 14.33
N ILE A 80 1.01 9.17 15.25
CA ILE A 80 -0.20 9.01 16.08
C ILE A 80 -1.43 9.12 15.17
N GLN A 81 -2.24 8.08 15.13
CA GLN A 81 -3.43 8.05 14.29
C GLN A 81 -4.56 8.89 14.90
N GLY A 82 -5.22 9.67 14.06
CA GLY A 82 -6.41 10.43 14.42
C GLY A 82 -7.68 9.57 14.54
N PRO A 83 -8.77 10.15 15.07
CA PRO A 83 -10.00 9.42 15.33
C PRO A 83 -10.78 9.07 14.05
N SER A 84 -10.65 9.88 13.00
CA SER A 84 -11.45 9.76 11.78
C SER A 84 -10.59 9.40 10.57
N PRO A 85 -11.01 8.41 9.75
CA PRO A 85 -10.37 8.18 8.46
C PRO A 85 -10.71 9.30 7.48
N MET A 86 -9.74 9.64 6.62
CA MET A 86 -9.91 10.52 5.46
C MET A 86 -9.44 9.78 4.22
N THR A 87 -10.24 9.84 3.16
CA THR A 87 -9.85 9.32 1.85
C THR A 87 -8.77 10.21 1.24
N TYR A 88 -7.81 9.60 0.56
CA TYR A 88 -6.79 10.28 -0.23
C TYR A 88 -6.66 9.66 -1.63
#